data_AF-A0A6J1WVJ1-F1
#
_entry.id   AF-A0A6J1WVJ1-F1
#
_cell.length_a   1.000
_cell.length_b   1.000
_cell.length_c   1.000
_cell.angle_alpha   90.00
_cell.angle_beta   90.00
_cell.angle_gamma   90.00
#
_symmetry.space_group_name_H-M   'P 1'
#
loop_
_entity.id
_entity.type
_entity.pdbx_description
1 polymer ?
#
loop_
_entity_poly.entity_id
_entity_poly.type
_entity_poly.pdbx_seq_one_letter_code
_entity_poly.pdbx_strand_id
1 'polypeptide(L)'
;NLREHEAAAVHTARALAELVEQGAADETRAAALARATARAPLSPPPAAVALGAPQLHLGVLFIAEPPRLIVFQQNNSITLRQFWRTLASAWNASAVVWSNAWFSCDDYDWGWWGGAAAARGAGPARAAAAIFRRWTALPCEDTMHEWLGGPPLCDAGTTDCEAYPALSSADRRLEYRCKCRVEHWHAGGGGWLSGRALAAGGGALACTACGAASDAAACVADVYRAALLAANLAGMLICLVIGLIIFRKRKCKAVAMGMWTVLEVVLLGALLMYASAASQYMSVAQWR
;
A
#
# COMPACT_ATOMS: atom_id res chain seq x y z
N ASN A 1 1.80 -5.09 14.11
CA ASN A 1 1.49 -3.64 14.01
C ASN A 1 0.02 -3.30 14.25
N LEU A 2 -0.96 -3.78 13.45
CA LEU A 2 -2.38 -3.37 13.64
C LEU A 2 -2.94 -3.78 15.02
N ARG A 3 -2.67 -5.03 15.44
CA ARG A 3 -3.00 -5.55 16.77
C ARG A 3 -2.33 -4.80 17.93
N GLU A 4 -1.16 -4.21 17.71
CA GLU A 4 -0.45 -3.47 18.76
C GLU A 4 -1.14 -2.13 19.05
N HIS A 5 -1.65 -1.47 18.02
CA HIS A 5 -2.42 -0.25 18.16
C HIS A 5 -3.77 -0.51 18.84
N GLU A 6 -4.42 -1.63 18.51
CA GLU A 6 -5.64 -2.08 19.18
C GLU A 6 -5.40 -2.37 20.66
N ALA A 7 -4.34 -3.12 20.98
CA ALA A 7 -3.97 -3.41 22.36
C ALA A 7 -3.65 -2.12 23.14
N ALA A 8 -2.88 -1.21 22.55
CA ALA A 8 -2.56 0.07 23.15
C ALA A 8 -3.83 0.89 23.43
N ALA A 9 -4.76 0.99 22.47
CA ALA A 9 -6.02 1.72 22.67
C ALA A 9 -6.84 1.11 23.82
N VAL A 10 -6.88 -0.22 23.93
CA VAL A 10 -7.56 -0.93 25.03
C VAL A 10 -6.90 -0.66 26.39
N HIS A 11 -5.57 -0.74 26.45
CA HIS A 11 -4.83 -0.50 27.69
C HIS A 11 -4.99 0.95 28.16
N THR A 12 -4.90 1.92 27.24
CA THR A 12 -5.09 3.33 27.56
C THR A 12 -6.52 3.63 28.00
N ALA A 13 -7.53 3.04 27.34
CA ALA A 13 -8.94 3.20 27.77
C ALA A 13 -9.17 2.60 29.16
N ARG A 14 -8.56 1.45 29.48
CA ARG A 14 -8.65 0.83 30.80
C ARG A 14 -7.98 1.69 31.88
N ALA A 15 -6.76 2.15 31.63
CA ALA A 15 -6.03 3.01 32.57
C ALA A 15 -6.80 4.30 32.88
N LEU A 16 -7.45 4.89 31.86
CA LEU A 16 -8.31 6.05 32.09
C LEU A 16 -9.55 5.69 32.91
N ALA A 17 -10.21 4.57 32.62
CA ALA A 17 -11.36 4.11 33.40
C ALA A 17 -11.01 3.90 34.88
N GLU A 18 -9.86 3.28 35.18
CA GLU A 18 -9.36 3.10 36.54
C GLU A 18 -9.13 4.44 37.28
N LEU A 19 -8.62 5.46 36.58
CA LEU A 19 -8.50 6.81 37.14
C LEU A 19 -9.87 7.44 37.45
N VAL A 20 -10.89 7.18 36.61
CA VAL A 20 -12.26 7.65 36.88
C VAL A 20 -12.85 6.92 38.09
N GLU A 21 -12.68 5.60 38.20
CA GLU A 21 -13.17 4.81 39.34
C GLU A 21 -12.57 5.31 40.66
N GLN A 22 -11.31 5.73 40.65
CA GLN A 22 -10.61 6.26 41.83
C GLN A 22 -10.99 7.71 42.16
N GLY A 23 -11.87 8.35 41.38
CA GLY A 23 -12.21 9.77 41.52
C GLY A 23 -11.01 10.70 41.29
N ALA A 24 -9.97 10.20 40.61
CA ALA A 24 -8.68 10.85 40.47
C ALA A 24 -8.38 11.23 39.01
N ALA A 25 -9.36 11.10 38.11
CA ALA A 25 -9.24 11.52 36.73
C ALA A 25 -9.34 13.05 36.63
N ASP A 26 -8.18 13.69 36.59
CA ASP A 26 -8.02 15.11 36.32
C ASP A 26 -7.39 15.34 34.92
N GLU A 27 -7.43 16.58 34.45
CA GLU A 27 -6.83 16.99 33.17
C GLU A 27 -5.33 16.64 33.10
N THR A 28 -4.60 16.82 34.21
CA THR A 28 -3.15 16.64 34.25
C THR A 28 -2.74 15.19 34.04
N ARG A 29 -3.47 14.26 34.65
CA ARG A 29 -3.26 12.82 34.56
C ARG A 29 -3.75 12.28 33.23
N ALA A 30 -4.88 12.77 32.71
CA ALA A 30 -5.34 12.44 31.37
C ALA A 30 -4.32 12.91 30.31
N ALA A 31 -3.79 14.13 30.44
CA ALA A 31 -2.74 14.64 29.56
C ALA A 31 -1.42 13.84 29.68
N ALA A 32 -1.03 13.46 30.89
CA ALA A 32 0.14 12.61 31.11
C ALA A 32 -0.05 11.23 30.46
N LEU A 33 -1.22 10.63 30.61
CA LEU A 33 -1.57 9.34 29.98
C LEU A 33 -1.58 9.44 28.45
N ALA A 34 -2.14 10.51 27.88
CA ALA A 34 -2.14 10.75 26.44
C ALA A 34 -0.71 10.90 25.89
N ARG A 35 0.15 11.67 26.57
CA ARG A 35 1.57 11.84 26.20
C ARG A 35 2.35 10.53 26.32
N ALA A 36 2.14 9.77 27.39
CA ALA A 36 2.78 8.46 27.58
C ALA A 36 2.38 7.48 26.47
N THR A 37 1.10 7.44 26.12
CA THR A 37 0.58 6.60 25.03
C THR A 37 1.15 7.00 23.68
N ALA A 38 1.26 8.31 23.39
CA ALA A 38 1.83 8.80 22.14
C ALA A 38 3.33 8.51 21.99
N ARG A 39 4.05 8.35 23.11
CA ARG A 39 5.47 7.96 23.14
C ARG A 39 5.69 6.45 23.25
N ALA A 40 4.61 5.66 23.23
CA ALA A 40 4.73 4.20 23.25
C ALA A 40 5.51 3.74 22.00
N PRO A 41 6.37 2.72 22.11
CA PRO A 41 7.19 2.22 21.00
C PRO A 41 6.33 1.38 20.03
N LEU A 42 5.35 2.01 19.39
CA LEU A 42 4.51 1.42 18.36
C LEU A 42 5.15 1.65 16.99
N SER A 43 4.93 0.71 16.07
CA SER A 43 5.37 0.81 14.69
C SER A 43 4.15 0.79 13.75
N PRO A 44 3.86 1.87 13.00
CA PRO A 44 4.45 3.21 13.10
C PRO A 44 4.09 3.92 14.43
N PRO A 45 4.82 4.98 14.82
CA PRO A 45 4.52 5.73 16.03
C PRO A 45 3.13 6.41 15.95
N PRO A 46 2.44 6.62 17.08
CA PRO A 46 1.18 7.34 17.11
C PRO A 46 1.36 8.79 16.70
N ALA A 47 0.51 9.27 15.81
CA ALA A 47 0.47 10.68 15.43
C ALA A 47 -0.40 11.50 16.38
N ALA A 48 -1.48 10.91 16.92
CA ALA A 48 -2.27 11.53 17.97
C ALA A 48 -2.96 10.50 18.88
N VAL A 49 -3.25 10.92 20.11
CA VAL A 49 -4.00 10.14 21.10
C VAL A 49 -5.15 10.99 21.63
N ALA A 50 -6.36 10.46 21.50
CA ALA A 50 -7.59 11.06 22.00
C ALA A 50 -8.10 10.27 23.19
N LEU A 51 -8.43 10.96 24.27
CA LEU A 51 -8.99 10.40 25.50
C LEU A 51 -10.29 11.11 25.83
N GLY A 52 -11.31 10.36 26.23
CA GLY A 52 -12.62 10.92 26.57
C GLY A 52 -13.29 10.19 27.72
N ALA A 53 -13.75 10.96 28.70
CA ALA A 53 -14.64 10.49 29.76
C ALA A 53 -15.85 11.43 29.83
N PRO A 54 -17.00 11.08 29.21
CA PRO A 54 -18.14 11.99 29.07
C PRO A 54 -18.75 12.43 30.42
N GLN A 55 -18.68 11.57 31.44
CA GLN A 55 -19.18 11.89 32.79
C GLN A 55 -18.34 12.95 33.50
N LEU A 56 -17.04 13.00 33.19
CA LEU A 56 -16.10 14.01 33.70
C LEU A 56 -16.00 15.22 32.78
N HIS A 57 -16.77 15.24 31.68
CA HIS A 57 -16.73 16.29 30.66
C HIS A 57 -15.30 16.61 30.15
N LEU A 58 -14.43 15.59 30.18
CA LEU A 58 -13.01 15.73 29.89
C LEU A 58 -12.70 15.05 28.54
N GLY A 59 -12.26 15.86 27.58
CA GLY A 59 -11.66 15.38 26.33
C GLY A 59 -10.22 15.87 26.21
N VAL A 60 -9.28 14.98 25.93
CA VAL A 60 -7.88 15.34 25.71
C VAL A 60 -7.43 14.79 24.36
N LEU A 61 -6.89 15.64 23.50
CA LEU A 61 -6.23 15.25 22.26
C LEU A 61 -4.78 15.68 22.32
N PHE A 62 -3.87 14.72 22.28
CA PHE A 62 -2.44 14.96 22.19
C PHE A 62 -1.97 14.60 20.78
N ILE A 63 -1.46 15.58 20.04
CA ILE A 63 -0.80 15.40 18.74
C ILE A 63 0.70 15.29 19.01
N ALA A 64 1.37 14.28 18.44
CA ALA A 64 2.78 14.02 18.69
C ALA A 64 3.71 14.92 17.86
N GLU A 65 3.30 15.25 16.63
CA GLU A 65 4.14 15.94 15.64
C GLU A 65 3.33 16.98 14.84
N PRO A 66 3.45 18.29 15.16
CA PRO A 66 4.17 18.87 16.30
C PRO A 66 3.47 18.56 17.64
N PRO A 67 4.22 18.49 18.77
CA PRO A 67 3.65 18.15 20.06
C PRO A 67 2.67 19.22 20.54
N ARG A 68 1.37 18.91 20.50
CA ARG A 68 0.28 19.84 20.86
C ARG A 68 -0.72 19.11 21.75
N LEU A 69 -1.06 19.73 22.89
CA LEU A 69 -2.12 19.25 23.77
C LEU A 69 -3.32 20.16 23.58
N ILE A 70 -4.45 19.56 23.18
CA ILE A 70 -5.74 20.23 23.08
C ILE A 70 -6.62 19.62 24.15
N VAL A 71 -7.04 20.45 25.10
CA VAL A 71 -7.98 20.08 26.15
C VAL A 71 -9.33 20.65 25.81
N PHE A 72 -10.33 19.79 25.86
CA PHE A 72 -11.69 20.09 25.53
C PHE A 72 -12.53 20.14 26.82
N GLN A 73 -13.00 21.34 27.17
CA GLN A 73 -13.96 21.58 28.26
C GLN A 73 -15.23 22.24 27.69
N GLN A 74 -16.40 21.76 28.14
CA GLN A 74 -17.83 22.14 27.96
C GLN A 74 -18.32 23.16 26.89
N ASN A 75 -17.51 24.09 26.38
CA ASN A 75 -17.92 25.04 25.33
C ASN A 75 -17.80 24.43 23.93
N ASN A 76 -18.79 23.58 23.63
CA ASN A 76 -19.37 23.16 22.34
C ASN A 76 -18.71 23.65 21.02
N SER A 77 -17.41 23.48 20.85
CA SER A 77 -16.76 23.74 19.58
C SER A 77 -17.16 22.65 18.58
N ILE A 78 -17.27 23.00 17.29
CA ILE A 78 -17.56 22.04 16.22
C ILE A 78 -16.51 20.91 16.21
N THR A 79 -15.27 21.21 16.61
CA THR A 79 -14.18 20.25 16.80
C THR A 79 -14.44 19.23 17.90
N LEU A 80 -15.08 19.63 19.00
CA LEU A 80 -15.53 18.73 20.07
C LEU A 80 -16.52 17.68 19.54
N ARG A 81 -17.46 18.09 18.68
CA ARG A 81 -18.46 17.18 18.10
C ARG A 81 -17.85 16.15 17.16
N GLN A 82 -16.87 16.55 16.35
CA GLN A 82 -16.14 15.62 15.48
C GLN A 82 -15.27 14.65 16.31
N PHE A 83 -14.61 15.16 17.35
CA PHE A 83 -13.84 14.37 18.31
C PHE A 83 -14.68 13.32 19.05
N TRP A 84 -15.88 13.69 19.52
CA TRP A 84 -16.75 12.71 20.17
C TRP A 84 -17.39 11.75 19.16
N ARG A 85 -17.64 12.15 17.91
CA ARG A 85 -18.16 11.21 16.89
C ARG A 85 -17.21 10.05 16.64
N THR A 86 -15.91 10.30 16.57
CA THR A 86 -14.91 9.24 16.40
C THR A 86 -14.86 8.31 17.63
N LEU A 87 -14.89 8.86 18.84
CA LEU A 87 -14.91 8.08 20.09
C LEU A 87 -16.26 7.38 20.38
N ALA A 88 -17.38 7.93 19.92
CA ALA A 88 -18.73 7.43 20.17
C ALA A 88 -18.98 6.06 19.53
N SER A 89 -18.34 5.78 18.39
CA SER A 89 -18.41 4.47 17.74
C SER A 89 -17.87 3.35 18.65
N ALA A 90 -16.70 3.57 19.24
CA ALA A 90 -16.10 2.67 20.22
C ALA A 90 -16.86 2.64 21.55
N TRP A 91 -17.46 3.77 21.93
CA TRP A 91 -18.30 3.85 23.14
C TRP A 91 -19.48 2.89 23.06
N ASN A 92 -20.17 2.79 21.93
CA ASN A 92 -21.34 1.91 21.80
C ASN A 92 -20.96 0.44 21.62
N ALA A 93 -19.83 0.15 20.97
CA ALA A 93 -19.48 -1.23 20.61
C ALA A 93 -18.91 -2.06 21.76
N SER A 94 -18.31 -1.46 22.81
CA SER A 94 -17.51 -2.12 23.87
C SER A 94 -16.34 -3.01 23.38
N ALA A 95 -16.26 -3.26 22.07
CA ALA A 95 -15.15 -3.82 21.34
C ALA A 95 -14.18 -2.73 20.89
N VAL A 96 -13.02 -3.13 20.38
CA VAL A 96 -12.12 -2.22 19.66
C VAL A 96 -12.76 -1.93 18.30
N VAL A 97 -12.95 -0.65 18.00
CA VAL A 97 -13.50 -0.19 16.73
C VAL A 97 -12.41 0.53 15.98
N TRP A 98 -12.24 0.16 14.73
CA TRP A 98 -11.34 0.85 13.84
C TRP A 98 -12.03 2.10 13.30
N SER A 99 -11.46 3.27 13.59
CA SER A 99 -11.96 4.52 13.02
C SER A 99 -11.65 4.55 11.53
N ASN A 100 -12.65 4.94 10.73
CA ASN A 100 -12.47 5.24 9.32
C ASN A 100 -11.39 6.31 9.15
N ALA A 101 -10.67 6.24 8.03
CA ALA A 101 -9.70 7.26 7.72
C ALA A 101 -10.40 8.61 7.47
N TRP A 102 -9.84 9.69 7.99
CA TRP A 102 -10.34 11.04 7.82
C TRP A 102 -9.19 11.98 7.45
N PHE A 103 -9.52 13.06 6.76
CA PHE A 103 -8.53 14.01 6.27
C PHE A 103 -8.44 15.23 7.17
N SER A 104 -7.22 15.58 7.60
CA SER A 104 -6.97 16.79 8.38
C SER A 104 -6.55 17.94 7.48
N CYS A 105 -7.29 19.05 7.58
CA CYS A 105 -7.09 20.27 6.79
C CYS A 105 -6.25 21.34 7.52
N ASP A 106 -5.68 21.04 8.68
CA ASP A 106 -4.84 22.00 9.41
C ASP A 106 -3.48 22.17 8.73
N ASP A 107 -2.96 23.40 8.65
CA ASP A 107 -1.69 23.72 7.98
C ASP A 107 -0.49 22.95 8.56
N TYR A 108 -0.53 22.66 9.86
CA TYR A 108 0.52 21.92 10.57
C TYR A 108 0.29 20.40 10.59
N ASP A 109 -0.94 19.94 10.31
CA ASP A 109 -1.38 18.57 10.52
C ASP A 109 -2.06 17.98 9.27
N TRP A 110 -1.62 18.43 8.09
CA TRP A 110 -2.14 18.05 6.78
C TRP A 110 -1.92 16.58 6.46
N GLY A 111 -2.98 15.85 6.08
CA GLY A 111 -2.89 14.48 5.59
C GLY A 111 -3.99 13.56 6.10
N TRP A 112 -3.82 12.27 5.81
CA TRP A 112 -4.77 11.23 6.21
C TRP A 112 -4.47 10.71 7.60
N TRP A 113 -5.52 10.57 8.40
CA TRP A 113 -5.48 10.06 9.75
C TRP A 113 -6.42 8.87 9.85
N GLY A 114 -5.99 7.82 10.53
CA GLY A 114 -6.85 6.68 10.83
C GLY A 114 -6.30 5.93 12.03
N GLY A 115 -7.11 5.16 12.72
CA GLY A 115 -6.68 4.61 14.00
C GLY A 115 -7.65 3.64 14.65
N ALA A 116 -7.26 3.16 15.82
CA ALA A 116 -8.06 2.26 16.64
C ALA A 116 -8.65 3.04 17.83
N ALA A 117 -9.91 2.77 18.15
CA ALA A 117 -10.62 3.33 19.29
C ALA A 117 -11.20 2.21 20.16
N ALA A 118 -11.16 2.39 21.48
CA ALA A 118 -11.69 1.42 22.44
C ALA A 118 -12.35 2.14 23.62
N ALA A 119 -13.38 1.52 24.19
CA ALA A 119 -14.00 1.97 25.44
C ALA A 119 -13.95 0.87 26.51
N ARG A 120 -13.65 1.25 27.76
CA ARG A 120 -13.53 0.34 28.91
C ARG A 120 -14.17 0.96 30.16
N GLY A 121 -14.44 0.14 31.17
CA GLY A 121 -15.16 0.52 32.38
C GLY A 121 -16.68 0.35 32.27
N ALA A 122 -17.38 0.53 33.39
CA ALA A 122 -18.83 0.39 33.49
C ALA A 122 -19.48 1.64 34.10
N GLY A 123 -20.71 1.94 33.66
CA GLY A 123 -21.52 3.03 34.20
C GLY A 123 -20.78 4.38 34.20
N PRO A 124 -20.67 5.07 35.35
CA PRO A 124 -20.08 6.41 35.44
C PRO A 124 -18.56 6.42 35.20
N ALA A 125 -17.88 5.28 35.36
CA ALA A 125 -16.44 5.17 35.20
C ALA A 125 -15.98 4.75 33.81
N ARG A 126 -16.93 4.65 32.86
CA ARG A 126 -16.61 4.28 31.49
C ARG A 126 -15.77 5.39 30.83
N ALA A 127 -14.71 4.99 30.16
CA ALA A 127 -13.77 5.87 29.47
C ALA A 127 -13.41 5.31 28.09
N ALA A 128 -13.09 6.20 27.16
CA ALA A 128 -12.68 5.85 25.80
C ALA A 128 -11.30 6.43 25.47
N ALA A 129 -10.55 5.68 24.67
CA ALA A 129 -9.29 6.11 24.09
C ALA A 129 -9.27 5.77 22.60
N ALA A 130 -8.70 6.66 21.79
CA ALA A 130 -8.39 6.41 20.40
C ALA A 130 -6.94 6.79 20.11
N ILE A 131 -6.28 5.95 19.31
CA ILE A 131 -4.89 6.13 18.89
C ILE A 131 -4.91 6.25 17.38
N PHE A 132 -4.51 7.43 16.90
CA PHE A 132 -4.46 7.77 15.48
C PHE A 132 -3.03 7.71 14.97
N ARG A 133 -2.89 7.25 13.73
CA ARG A 133 -1.66 7.30 12.94
C ARG A 133 -1.91 8.08 11.66
N ARG A 134 -0.84 8.69 11.13
CA ARG A 134 -0.87 9.26 9.78
C ARG A 134 -0.74 8.16 8.74
N TRP A 135 -1.54 8.24 7.69
CA TRP A 135 -1.47 7.33 6.56
C TRP A 135 -0.86 8.08 5.39
N THR A 136 0.08 7.41 4.73
CA THR A 136 0.77 7.96 3.57
C THR A 136 -0.08 7.85 2.31
N ALA A 137 -0.87 6.77 2.21
CA ALA A 137 -1.81 6.55 1.12
C ALA A 137 -3.03 5.75 1.60
N LEU A 138 -4.16 5.94 0.91
CA LEU A 138 -5.42 5.23 1.13
C LEU A 138 -5.94 4.63 -0.18
N PRO A 139 -6.71 3.53 -0.13
CA PRO A 139 -7.50 3.10 -1.26
C PRO A 139 -8.43 4.23 -1.72
N CYS A 140 -8.58 4.40 -3.04
CA CYS A 140 -9.54 5.37 -3.57
C CYS A 140 -10.96 4.86 -3.35
N GLU A 141 -11.75 5.55 -2.52
CA GLU A 141 -13.16 5.27 -2.30
C GLU A 141 -14.04 6.30 -3.04
N ASP A 142 -15.29 5.93 -3.34
CA ASP A 142 -16.24 6.83 -4.03
C ASP A 142 -16.48 8.14 -3.28
N THR A 143 -16.41 8.09 -1.95
CA THR A 143 -16.53 9.26 -1.05
C THR A 143 -15.42 10.28 -1.25
N MET A 144 -14.31 9.88 -1.88
CA MET A 144 -13.11 10.69 -2.09
C MET A 144 -13.07 11.35 -3.46
N HIS A 145 -14.00 11.02 -4.37
CA HIS A 145 -14.00 11.55 -5.75
C HIS A 145 -14.04 13.08 -5.80
N GLU A 146 -14.76 13.73 -4.89
CA GLU A 146 -14.80 15.19 -4.81
C GLU A 146 -13.41 15.79 -4.53
N TRP A 147 -12.64 15.16 -3.65
CA TRP A 147 -11.30 15.59 -3.25
C TRP A 147 -10.22 15.31 -4.30
N LEU A 148 -10.46 14.31 -5.15
CA LEU A 148 -9.62 13.95 -6.30
C LEU A 148 -9.91 14.82 -7.54
N GLY A 149 -10.98 15.62 -7.51
CA GLY A 149 -11.45 16.40 -8.65
C GLY A 149 -12.26 15.59 -9.67
N GLY A 150 -12.78 14.43 -9.27
CA GLY A 150 -13.57 13.52 -10.09
C GLY A 150 -13.28 12.04 -9.80
N PRO A 151 -13.98 11.12 -10.48
CA PRO A 151 -13.67 9.69 -10.40
C PRO A 151 -12.26 9.42 -10.97
N PRO A 152 -11.46 8.53 -10.33
CA PRO A 152 -10.13 8.21 -10.78
C PRO A 152 -10.18 7.47 -12.13
N LEU A 153 -9.17 7.70 -12.96
CA LEU A 153 -8.99 7.02 -14.25
C LEU A 153 -8.42 5.60 -14.09
N CYS A 154 -8.70 4.93 -12.97
CA CYS A 154 -8.28 3.56 -12.72
C CYS A 154 -9.47 2.62 -12.94
N ASP A 155 -9.34 1.56 -13.72
CA ASP A 155 -10.38 0.54 -13.83
C ASP A 155 -10.49 -0.30 -12.55
N ALA A 156 -11.64 -0.26 -11.87
CA ALA A 156 -11.83 -0.91 -10.56
C ALA A 156 -11.71 -2.45 -10.60
N GLY A 157 -11.91 -3.06 -11.78
CA GLY A 157 -11.81 -4.50 -11.96
C GLY A 157 -10.36 -5.00 -12.04
N THR A 158 -9.49 -4.24 -12.71
CA THR A 158 -8.15 -4.70 -13.10
C THR A 158 -7.00 -3.94 -12.43
N THR A 159 -7.29 -2.83 -11.75
CA THR A 159 -6.30 -1.95 -11.11
C THR A 159 -6.53 -1.75 -9.62
N ASP A 160 -5.45 -1.37 -8.94
CA ASP A 160 -5.45 -0.85 -7.58
C ASP A 160 -5.22 0.66 -7.62
N CYS A 161 -6.02 1.41 -6.85
CA CYS A 161 -5.96 2.87 -6.77
C CYS A 161 -5.54 3.30 -5.38
N GLU A 162 -4.53 4.16 -5.31
CA GLU A 162 -4.08 4.79 -4.07
C GLU A 162 -4.16 6.31 -4.18
N ALA A 163 -4.84 6.94 -3.23
CA ALA A 163 -4.89 8.38 -3.03
C ALA A 163 -3.83 8.81 -2.00
N TYR A 164 -3.10 9.87 -2.30
CA TYR A 164 -2.06 10.43 -1.44
C TYR A 164 -2.09 11.97 -1.46
N PRO A 165 -1.65 12.64 -0.38
CA PRO A 165 -1.64 14.09 -0.33
C PRO A 165 -0.56 14.66 -1.26
N ALA A 166 -0.94 15.59 -2.13
CA ALA A 166 0.00 16.29 -3.00
C ALA A 166 0.59 17.50 -2.26
N LEU A 167 1.86 17.39 -1.82
CA LEU A 167 2.54 18.47 -1.09
C LEU A 167 2.68 19.78 -1.89
N SER A 168 2.50 19.76 -3.21
CA SER A 168 2.76 20.89 -4.11
C SER A 168 1.52 21.70 -4.49
N SER A 169 0.30 21.27 -4.12
CA SER A 169 -0.91 21.99 -4.54
C SER A 169 -1.35 23.03 -3.51
N ALA A 170 -1.36 24.31 -3.91
CA ALA A 170 -1.97 25.39 -3.13
C ALA A 170 -3.46 25.12 -2.84
N ASP A 171 -4.10 24.33 -3.71
CA ASP A 171 -5.51 23.94 -3.64
C ASP A 171 -5.80 22.75 -2.73
N ARG A 172 -4.81 22.24 -1.98
CA ARG A 172 -5.09 21.23 -0.94
C ARG A 172 -5.78 19.97 -1.51
N ARG A 173 -5.57 19.68 -2.80
CA ARG A 173 -6.18 18.56 -3.51
C ARG A 173 -5.38 17.28 -3.32
N LEU A 174 -6.08 16.16 -3.43
CA LEU A 174 -5.46 14.84 -3.42
C LEU A 174 -4.97 14.48 -4.81
N GLU A 175 -3.85 13.78 -4.86
CA GLU A 175 -3.44 13.07 -6.06
C GLU A 175 -3.74 11.58 -5.89
N TYR A 176 -3.94 10.90 -7.01
CA TYR A 176 -4.05 9.45 -7.03
C TYR A 176 -3.06 8.84 -8.01
N ARG A 177 -2.75 7.57 -7.75
CA ARG A 177 -1.95 6.72 -8.62
C ARG A 177 -2.66 5.38 -8.80
N CYS A 178 -2.58 4.84 -10.01
CA CYS A 178 -3.11 3.54 -10.37
C CYS A 178 -1.96 2.56 -10.61
N LYS A 179 -2.17 1.29 -10.30
CA LYS A 179 -1.27 0.19 -10.66
C LYS A 179 -2.09 -1.04 -11.04
N CYS A 180 -1.60 -1.84 -11.98
CA CYS A 180 -2.23 -3.13 -12.28
C CYS A 180 -2.16 -4.09 -11.08
N ARG A 181 -3.21 -4.90 -10.90
CA ARG A 181 -3.21 -5.97 -9.90
C ARG A 181 -2.16 -7.04 -10.20
N VAL A 182 -1.87 -7.88 -9.21
CA VAL A 182 -0.82 -8.93 -9.28
C VAL A 182 -1.00 -9.91 -10.46
N GLU A 183 -2.22 -10.06 -10.98
CA GLU A 183 -2.57 -10.92 -12.12
C GLU A 183 -2.96 -10.13 -13.39
N HIS A 184 -2.58 -8.86 -13.47
CA HIS A 184 -2.86 -8.02 -14.62
C HIS A 184 -1.62 -7.22 -15.02
N TRP A 185 -1.49 -6.92 -16.31
CA TRP A 185 -0.38 -6.15 -16.84
C TRP A 185 -0.83 -5.07 -17.82
N HIS A 186 0.05 -4.11 -18.03
CA HIS A 186 -0.12 -3.04 -19.00
C HIS A 186 1.21 -2.80 -19.73
N ALA A 187 1.15 -2.44 -21.02
CA ALA A 187 2.33 -2.24 -21.86
C ALA A 187 3.26 -1.12 -21.36
N GLY A 188 2.71 -0.14 -20.64
CA GLY A 188 3.47 0.91 -19.96
C GLY A 188 4.28 0.44 -18.74
N GLY A 189 4.26 -0.85 -18.41
CA GLY A 189 4.97 -1.46 -17.28
C GLY A 189 4.09 -1.69 -16.05
N GLY A 190 4.67 -2.32 -15.02
CA GLY A 190 4.00 -2.65 -13.75
C GLY A 190 4.13 -1.58 -12.65
N GLY A 191 4.64 -0.40 -12.99
CA GLY A 191 4.84 0.71 -12.05
C GLY A 191 3.54 1.44 -11.71
N TRP A 192 3.59 2.26 -10.65
CA TRP A 192 2.51 3.18 -10.33
C TRP A 192 2.46 4.33 -11.34
N LEU A 193 1.30 4.56 -11.95
CA LEU A 193 1.03 5.66 -12.88
C LEU A 193 0.20 6.73 -12.18
N SER A 194 0.63 7.99 -12.24
CA SER A 194 -0.11 9.10 -11.64
C SER A 194 -1.34 9.46 -12.47
N GLY A 195 -2.40 9.96 -11.82
CA GLY A 195 -3.61 10.43 -12.52
C GLY A 195 -3.33 11.49 -13.58
N ARG A 196 -2.33 12.36 -13.37
CA ARG A 196 -1.89 13.35 -14.38
C ARG A 196 -1.29 12.69 -15.62
N ALA A 197 -0.48 11.64 -15.44
CA ALA A 197 0.10 10.90 -16.55
C ALA A 197 -0.97 10.17 -17.36
N LEU A 198 -1.99 9.62 -16.69
CA LEU A 198 -3.12 8.95 -17.35
C LEU A 198 -4.01 9.93 -18.12
N ALA A 199 -4.28 11.10 -17.54
CA ALA A 199 -5.02 12.16 -18.22
C ALA A 199 -4.29 12.68 -19.48
N ALA A 200 -2.96 12.79 -19.43
CA ALA A 200 -2.15 13.17 -20.58
C ALA A 200 -1.99 12.04 -21.62
N GLY A 201 -2.00 10.78 -21.18
CA GLY A 201 -1.82 9.59 -21.99
C GLY A 201 -3.07 9.08 -22.71
N GLY A 202 -4.21 9.76 -22.57
CA GLY A 202 -5.39 9.51 -23.40
C GLY A 202 -6.45 8.59 -22.82
N GLY A 203 -6.46 8.30 -21.51
CA GLY A 203 -7.63 7.65 -20.90
C GLY A 203 -7.37 6.82 -19.64
N ALA A 204 -8.40 6.05 -19.28
CA ALA A 204 -8.39 5.19 -18.11
C ALA A 204 -7.38 4.04 -18.24
N LEU A 205 -6.68 3.72 -17.16
CA LEU A 205 -5.81 2.56 -17.07
C LEU A 205 -6.66 1.31 -16.94
N ALA A 206 -6.71 0.52 -18.00
CA ALA A 206 -7.25 -0.84 -18.00
C ALA A 206 -6.11 -1.83 -18.22
N CYS A 207 -5.99 -2.82 -17.32
CA CYS A 207 -4.94 -3.82 -17.42
C CYS A 207 -5.51 -5.13 -17.98
N THR A 208 -4.67 -5.86 -18.72
CA THR A 208 -5.06 -7.15 -19.30
C THR A 208 -4.63 -8.29 -18.39
N ALA A 209 -5.47 -9.33 -18.28
CA ALA A 209 -5.15 -10.50 -17.45
C ALA A 209 -3.93 -11.24 -18.00
N CYS A 210 -3.07 -11.70 -17.10
CA CYS A 210 -1.91 -12.52 -17.43
C CYS A 210 -2.34 -13.81 -18.16
N GLY A 211 -1.72 -14.12 -19.31
CA GLY A 211 -1.97 -15.35 -20.05
C GLY A 211 -3.27 -15.40 -20.86
N ALA A 212 -4.11 -14.37 -20.81
CA ALA A 212 -5.34 -14.29 -21.62
C ALA A 212 -5.10 -13.80 -23.07
N ALA A 213 -3.87 -13.40 -23.41
CA ALA A 213 -3.47 -12.90 -24.73
C ALA A 213 -2.07 -13.43 -25.12
N SER A 214 -1.63 -13.10 -26.35
CA SER A 214 -0.39 -13.55 -27.04
C SER A 214 0.93 -13.42 -26.29
N ASP A 215 0.94 -12.80 -25.11
CA ASP A 215 2.11 -12.63 -24.25
C ASP A 215 1.97 -13.47 -22.97
N ALA A 216 2.22 -14.78 -23.09
CA ALA A 216 2.26 -15.71 -21.97
C ALA A 216 3.30 -15.33 -20.88
N ALA A 217 4.29 -14.49 -21.24
CA ALA A 217 5.32 -13.99 -20.34
C ALA A 217 4.98 -12.62 -19.71
N ALA A 218 3.79 -12.04 -19.94
CA ALA A 218 3.45 -10.66 -19.61
C ALA A 218 3.42 -10.29 -18.11
N CYS A 219 3.37 -11.27 -17.22
CA CYS A 219 3.41 -11.05 -15.76
C CYS A 219 4.60 -11.71 -15.07
N VAL A 220 5.51 -12.30 -15.86
CA VAL A 220 6.76 -12.82 -15.32
C VAL A 220 7.58 -11.62 -14.83
N ALA A 221 7.96 -11.63 -13.55
CA ALA A 221 8.74 -10.53 -12.99
C ALA A 221 10.02 -10.31 -13.79
N ASP A 222 10.43 -9.05 -13.94
CA ASP A 222 11.52 -8.67 -14.85
C ASP A 222 12.86 -9.39 -14.55
N VAL A 223 13.08 -9.77 -13.29
CA VAL A 223 14.24 -10.58 -12.85
C VAL A 223 14.19 -11.98 -13.46
N TYR A 224 13.03 -12.63 -13.45
CA TYR A 224 12.87 -13.95 -14.04
C TYR A 224 12.89 -13.90 -15.57
N ARG A 225 12.34 -12.84 -16.18
CA ARG A 225 12.48 -12.62 -17.63
C ARG A 225 13.93 -12.48 -18.05
N ALA A 226 14.72 -11.67 -17.35
CA ALA A 226 16.13 -11.48 -17.64
C ALA A 226 16.92 -12.79 -17.48
N ALA A 227 16.63 -13.56 -16.42
CA ALA A 227 17.26 -14.86 -16.20
C ALA A 227 16.90 -15.90 -17.28
N LEU A 228 15.62 -15.98 -17.67
CA LEU A 228 15.14 -16.88 -18.73
C LEU A 228 15.70 -16.51 -20.11
N LEU A 229 15.76 -15.22 -20.43
CA LEU A 229 16.38 -14.73 -21.66
C LEU A 229 17.89 -15.03 -21.68
N ALA A 230 18.60 -14.79 -20.58
CA ALA A 230 20.02 -15.12 -20.46
C ALA A 230 20.29 -16.62 -20.62
N ALA A 231 19.45 -17.48 -20.02
CA ALA A 231 19.53 -18.93 -20.18
C ALA A 231 19.28 -19.36 -21.64
N ASN A 232 18.29 -18.78 -22.31
CA ASN A 232 18.02 -19.05 -23.73
C ASN A 232 19.18 -18.62 -24.65
N LEU A 233 19.76 -17.44 -24.42
CA LEU A 233 20.92 -16.95 -25.17
C LEU A 233 22.16 -17.82 -24.94
N ALA A 234 22.39 -18.28 -23.70
CA ALA A 234 23.46 -19.22 -23.39
C ALA A 234 23.25 -20.57 -24.10
N GLY A 235 22.01 -21.07 -24.14
CA GLY A 235 21.64 -22.27 -24.91
C GLY A 235 21.95 -22.14 -26.40
N MET A 236 21.58 -21.02 -27.02
CA MET A 236 21.92 -20.73 -28.42
C MET A 236 23.43 -20.66 -28.66
N LEU A 237 24.18 -20.01 -27.76
CA LEU A 237 25.64 -19.93 -27.84
C LEU A 237 26.28 -21.32 -27.80
N ILE A 238 25.82 -22.20 -26.89
CA ILE A 238 26.30 -23.58 -26.77
C ILE A 238 25.99 -24.36 -28.06
N CYS A 239 24.78 -24.25 -28.60
CA CYS A 239 24.40 -24.89 -29.87
C CYS A 239 25.30 -24.45 -31.04
N LEU A 240 25.61 -23.15 -31.14
CA LEU A 240 26.52 -22.61 -32.15
C LEU A 240 27.96 -23.12 -31.99
N VAL A 241 28.47 -23.16 -30.76
CA VAL A 241 29.83 -23.67 -30.47
C VAL A 241 29.93 -25.14 -30.84
N ILE A 242 28.95 -25.96 -30.44
CA ILE A 242 28.90 -27.40 -30.77
C ILE A 242 28.82 -27.58 -32.29
N GLY A 243 27.93 -26.84 -32.97
CA GLY A 243 27.83 -26.84 -34.43
C GLY A 243 29.16 -26.51 -35.11
N LEU A 244 29.84 -25.45 -34.67
CA LEU A 244 31.12 -25.03 -35.23
C LEU A 244 32.24 -26.06 -35.00
N ILE A 245 32.26 -26.72 -33.83
CA ILE A 245 33.18 -27.82 -33.53
C ILE A 245 32.94 -28.99 -34.51
N ILE A 246 31.69 -29.39 -34.73
CA ILE A 246 31.33 -30.49 -35.65
C ILE A 246 31.74 -30.14 -37.08
N PHE A 247 31.43 -28.92 -37.56
CA PHE A 247 31.83 -28.45 -38.88
C PHE A 247 33.35 -28.47 -39.07
N ARG A 248 34.12 -28.04 -38.06
CA ARG A 248 35.59 -28.07 -38.12
C ARG A 248 36.17 -29.47 -38.02
N LYS A 249 35.55 -30.38 -37.26
CA LYS A 249 36.00 -31.75 -37.03
C LYS A 249 35.45 -32.76 -38.05
N ARG A 250 34.73 -32.33 -39.10
CA ARG A 250 34.20 -33.18 -40.18
C ARG A 250 35.21 -34.10 -40.86
N LYS A 251 36.51 -33.80 -40.77
CA LYS A 251 37.61 -34.61 -41.35
C LYS A 251 38.17 -35.69 -40.42
N CYS A 252 37.73 -35.77 -39.16
CA CYS A 252 38.18 -36.79 -38.21
C CYS A 252 37.34 -38.08 -38.33
N LYS A 253 37.99 -39.25 -38.31
CA LYS A 253 37.35 -40.59 -38.43
C LYS A 253 36.18 -40.83 -37.46
N ALA A 254 36.19 -40.19 -36.29
CA ALA A 254 35.12 -40.29 -35.31
C ALA A 254 33.78 -39.72 -35.80
N VAL A 255 33.81 -38.64 -36.59
CA VAL A 255 32.59 -37.99 -37.12
C VAL A 255 32.09 -38.70 -38.38
N ALA A 256 32.98 -39.32 -39.16
CA ALA A 256 32.62 -40.09 -40.35
C ALA A 256 31.88 -41.41 -40.03
N MET A 257 32.01 -41.94 -38.81
CA MET A 257 31.26 -43.10 -38.32
C MET A 257 29.87 -42.73 -37.78
N GLY A 258 29.66 -41.46 -37.43
CA GLY A 258 28.36 -40.93 -37.03
C GLY A 258 27.57 -40.43 -38.24
N MET A 259 26.24 -40.50 -38.19
CA MET A 259 25.38 -39.93 -39.23
C MET A 259 25.38 -38.40 -39.11
N TRP A 260 26.44 -37.78 -39.64
CA TRP A 260 26.75 -36.36 -39.46
C TRP A 260 25.64 -35.41 -39.95
N THR A 261 24.93 -35.80 -41.02
CA THR A 261 23.80 -35.03 -41.56
C THR A 261 22.61 -34.97 -40.58
N VAL A 262 22.35 -36.04 -39.83
CA VAL A 262 21.27 -36.02 -38.82
C VAL A 262 21.64 -35.16 -37.64
N LEU A 263 22.91 -35.13 -37.24
CA LEU A 263 23.37 -34.24 -36.17
C LEU A 263 23.22 -32.76 -36.55
N GLU A 264 23.50 -32.42 -37.81
CA GLU A 264 23.28 -31.05 -38.32
C GLU A 264 21.80 -30.65 -38.30
N VAL A 265 20.89 -31.54 -38.72
CA VAL A 265 19.44 -31.27 -38.70
C VAL A 265 18.91 -31.13 -37.27
N VAL A 266 19.38 -31.96 -36.32
CA VAL A 266 18.99 -31.86 -34.91
C VAL A 266 19.48 -30.54 -34.29
N LEU A 267 20.70 -30.11 -34.59
CA LEU A 267 21.23 -28.83 -34.11
C LEU A 267 20.51 -27.63 -34.72
N LEU A 268 20.16 -27.70 -36.02
CA LEU A 268 19.33 -26.68 -36.67
C LEU A 268 17.95 -26.59 -36.01
N GLY A 269 17.32 -27.74 -35.73
CA GLY A 269 16.02 -27.80 -35.03
C GLY A 269 16.08 -27.21 -33.62
N ALA A 270 17.13 -27.54 -32.85
CA ALA A 270 17.35 -26.95 -31.52
C ALA A 270 17.55 -25.43 -31.59
N LEU A 271 18.30 -24.94 -32.59
CA LEU A 271 18.53 -23.51 -32.78
C LEU A 271 17.24 -22.76 -33.13
N LEU A 272 16.40 -23.32 -34.00
CA LEU A 272 15.10 -22.75 -34.34
C LEU A 272 14.14 -22.74 -33.13
N MET A 273 14.16 -23.80 -32.31
CA MET A 273 13.38 -23.85 -31.08
C MET A 273 13.80 -22.74 -30.10
N TYR A 274 15.11 -22.59 -29.84
CA TYR A 274 15.60 -21.52 -28.97
C TYR A 274 15.34 -20.11 -29.55
N ALA A 275 15.44 -19.94 -30.87
CA ALA A 275 15.11 -18.68 -31.54
C ALA A 275 13.62 -18.31 -31.41
N SER A 276 12.73 -19.31 -31.49
CA SER A 276 11.28 -19.12 -31.29
C SER A 276 10.92 -18.73 -29.85
N ALA A 277 11.65 -19.25 -28.86
CA ALA A 277 11.49 -18.83 -27.47
C ALA A 277 12.02 -17.41 -27.26
N ALA A 278 13.18 -17.07 -27.85
CA ALA A 278 13.78 -15.74 -27.75
C ALA A 278 12.90 -14.64 -28.36
N SER A 279 12.20 -14.90 -29.47
CA SER A 279 11.31 -13.91 -30.09
C SER A 279 10.13 -13.53 -29.19
N GLN A 280 9.63 -14.44 -28.35
CA GLN A 280 8.57 -14.16 -27.37
C GLN A 280 9.06 -13.28 -26.21
N TYR A 281 10.36 -13.26 -25.93
CA TYR A 281 10.95 -12.36 -24.93
C TYR A 281 11.36 -11.00 -25.55
N MET A 282 11.69 -10.97 -26.84
CA MET A 282 12.12 -9.76 -27.56
C MET A 282 10.98 -8.91 -28.11
N SER A 283 9.79 -9.47 -28.38
CA SER A 283 8.60 -8.70 -28.81
C SER A 283 8.21 -7.59 -27.82
N VAL A 284 8.60 -7.74 -26.55
CA VAL A 284 8.40 -6.74 -25.49
C VAL A 284 9.45 -5.60 -25.54
N ALA A 285 10.58 -5.78 -26.22
CA ALA A 285 11.64 -4.78 -26.31
C ALA A 285 11.53 -3.86 -27.54
N GLN A 286 10.60 -4.11 -28.46
CA GLN A 286 10.57 -3.45 -29.77
C GLN A 286 9.77 -2.13 -29.86
N TRP A 287 9.38 -1.54 -28.74
CA TRP A 287 8.83 -0.18 -28.70
C TRP A 287 9.54 0.66 -27.63
N ARG A 288 10.78 1.03 -27.93
CA ARG A 288 11.41 2.27 -27.46
C ARG A 288 11.91 3.03 -28.66
#